data_AF-A0A369AS07-F1
#
_entry.id   AF-A0A369AS07-F1
#
_cell.length_a   1.000
_cell.length_b   1.000
_cell.length_c   1.000
_cell.angle_alpha   90.00
_cell.angle_beta   90.00
_cell.angle_gamma   90.00
#
_symmetry.space_group_name_H-M   'P 1'
#
loop_
_entity.id
_entity.type
_entity.pdbx_description
1 polymer ?
#
loop_
_entity_poly.entity_id
_entity_poly.type
_entity_poly.pdbx_seq_one_letter_code
_entity_poly.pdbx_strand_id
1 'polypeptide(L)'
;MMVQTGSMRVLEILAEATNVIAEGEVLQLMNMHDASLDEVGYLKVIRSKTAKLFEASARLGAILAQCPRAIEEACATYGQALGTAFQIIDDLLDYDGDIAEMGKNLGDDLREGKSTLPLIAALQRGTPEQVAVIQDAIEQGCTDNLDAIVQIVRSTGALQATREAALAEAKRAMSAAEQLPINPYSASLLKLSAQLLERRA
;
A
#
# COMPACT_ATOMS: atom_id res chain seq x y z
N MET A 1 -20.56 -7.15 17.82
CA MET A 1 -20.24 -6.04 16.90
C MET A 1 -20.73 -6.31 15.48
N MET A 2 -20.22 -7.31 14.75
CA MET A 2 -20.60 -7.53 13.33
C MET A 2 -22.10 -7.88 13.12
N VAL A 3 -22.65 -8.77 13.96
CA VAL A 3 -24.06 -9.22 13.87
C VAL A 3 -25.09 -8.18 14.32
N GLN A 4 -24.68 -7.15 15.06
CA GLN A 4 -25.60 -6.14 15.62
C GLN A 4 -26.25 -5.28 14.53
N THR A 5 -25.65 -5.24 13.33
CA THR A 5 -26.18 -4.52 12.18
C THR A 5 -27.42 -5.20 11.57
N GLY A 6 -27.64 -6.50 11.85
CA GLY A 6 -28.73 -7.28 11.26
C GLY A 6 -28.63 -7.49 9.74
N SER A 7 -27.51 -7.10 9.10
CA SER A 7 -27.34 -7.16 7.65
C SER A 7 -26.44 -8.32 7.25
N MET A 8 -27.01 -9.33 6.58
CA MET A 8 -26.26 -10.46 6.04
C MET A 8 -25.18 -10.01 5.06
N ARG A 9 -25.47 -8.99 4.25
CA ARG A 9 -24.53 -8.44 3.28
C ARG A 9 -23.30 -7.81 3.94
N VAL A 10 -23.48 -7.17 5.09
CA VAL A 10 -22.37 -6.63 5.89
C VAL A 10 -21.49 -7.76 6.43
N LEU A 11 -22.12 -8.84 6.92
CA LEU A 11 -21.40 -10.02 7.39
C LEU A 11 -20.61 -10.69 6.27
N GLU A 12 -21.20 -10.87 5.10
CA GLU A 12 -20.53 -11.45 3.93
C GLU A 12 -19.28 -10.66 3.54
N ILE A 13 -19.39 -9.33 3.44
CA ILE A 13 -18.25 -8.47 3.06
C ILE A 13 -17.15 -8.50 4.12
N LEU A 14 -17.50 -8.46 5.41
CA LEU A 14 -16.50 -8.51 6.48
C LEU A 14 -15.84 -9.88 6.59
N ALA A 15 -16.59 -10.96 6.39
CA ALA A 15 -16.04 -12.31 6.35
C ALA A 15 -15.09 -12.50 5.17
N GLU A 16 -15.50 -12.07 3.97
CA GLU A 16 -14.64 -12.07 2.77
C GLU A 16 -13.38 -11.24 2.99
N ALA A 17 -13.52 -10.00 3.50
CA ALA A 17 -12.38 -9.14 3.78
C ALA A 17 -11.41 -9.79 4.78
N THR A 18 -11.92 -10.42 5.84
CA THR A 18 -11.08 -11.10 6.84
C THR A 18 -10.30 -12.25 6.21
N ASN A 19 -10.93 -13.06 5.36
CA ASN A 19 -10.26 -14.15 4.64
C ASN A 19 -9.18 -13.62 3.69
N VAL A 20 -9.51 -12.62 2.88
CA VAL A 20 -8.58 -12.01 1.92
C VAL A 20 -7.39 -11.35 2.63
N ILE A 21 -7.61 -10.71 3.78
CA ILE A 21 -6.52 -10.14 4.60
C ILE A 21 -5.59 -11.25 5.11
N ALA A 22 -6.16 -12.35 5.64
CA ALA A 22 -5.37 -13.49 6.08
C ALA A 22 -4.57 -14.13 4.93
N GLU A 23 -5.18 -14.27 3.75
CA GLU A 23 -4.48 -14.71 2.53
C GLU A 23 -3.36 -13.75 2.13
N GLY A 24 -3.58 -12.44 2.25
CA GLY A 24 -2.58 -11.40 1.99
C GLY A 24 -1.38 -11.49 2.93
N GLU A 25 -1.61 -11.75 4.22
CA GLU A 25 -0.53 -11.98 5.20
C GLU A 25 0.26 -13.25 4.89
N VAL A 26 -0.43 -14.34 4.56
CA VAL A 26 0.24 -15.59 4.15
C VAL A 26 1.05 -15.38 2.87
N LEU A 27 0.51 -14.65 1.89
CA LEU A 27 1.23 -14.34 0.65
C LEU A 27 2.45 -13.47 0.93
N GLN A 28 2.37 -12.51 1.85
CA GLN A 28 3.53 -11.74 2.28
C GLN A 28 4.59 -12.65 2.89
N LEU A 29 4.20 -13.54 3.80
CA LEU A 29 5.10 -14.51 4.44
C LEU A 29 5.79 -15.44 3.42
N MET A 30 5.06 -15.87 2.39
CA MET A 30 5.61 -16.72 1.32
C MET A 30 6.61 -15.99 0.42
N ASN A 31 6.49 -14.67 0.31
CA ASN A 31 7.37 -13.83 -0.51
C ASN A 31 8.51 -13.18 0.29
N MET A 32 8.63 -13.50 1.59
CA MET A 32 9.75 -13.06 2.41
C MET A 32 11.05 -13.64 1.86
N HIS A 33 12.10 -12.83 1.81
CA HIS A 33 13.40 -13.19 1.26
C HIS A 33 13.39 -13.56 -0.23
N ASP A 34 12.29 -13.26 -0.95
CA ASP A 34 12.18 -13.49 -2.39
C ASP A 34 12.51 -12.22 -3.17
N ALA A 35 13.76 -12.12 -3.65
CA ALA A 35 14.20 -11.01 -4.49
C ALA A 35 13.66 -11.09 -5.94
N SER A 36 12.96 -12.16 -6.30
CA SER A 36 12.32 -12.30 -7.63
C SER A 36 10.88 -11.75 -7.67
N LEU A 37 10.33 -11.33 -6.53
CA LEU A 37 9.01 -10.73 -6.45
C LEU A 37 8.92 -9.51 -7.36
N ASP A 38 7.97 -9.55 -8.30
CA ASP A 38 7.70 -8.44 -9.21
C ASP A 38 6.66 -7.45 -8.64
N GLU A 39 6.50 -6.32 -9.33
CA GLU A 39 5.54 -5.29 -8.93
C GLU A 39 4.09 -5.83 -8.88
N VAL A 40 3.73 -6.77 -9.75
CA VAL A 40 2.39 -7.37 -9.77
C VAL A 40 2.14 -8.20 -8.51
N GLY A 41 3.11 -9.02 -8.12
CA GLY A 41 3.09 -9.80 -6.89
C GLY A 41 3.04 -8.92 -5.65
N TYR A 42 3.86 -7.88 -5.60
CA TYR A 42 3.83 -6.87 -4.54
C TYR A 42 2.47 -6.19 -4.42
N LEU A 43 1.92 -5.69 -5.53
CA LEU A 43 0.60 -5.03 -5.55
C LEU A 43 -0.50 -5.97 -5.08
N LYS A 44 -0.42 -7.26 -5.41
CA LYS A 44 -1.37 -8.27 -4.93
C LYS A 44 -1.31 -8.41 -3.40
N VAL A 45 -0.13 -8.45 -2.81
CA VAL A 45 0.05 -8.53 -1.35
C VAL A 45 -0.61 -7.34 -0.66
N ILE A 46 -0.21 -6.11 -1.02
CA ILE A 46 -0.69 -4.91 -0.33
C ILE A 46 -2.19 -4.66 -0.54
N ARG A 47 -2.73 -5.07 -1.69
CA ARG A 47 -4.16 -4.96 -1.97
C ARG A 47 -4.99 -5.91 -1.13
N SER A 48 -4.50 -7.15 -0.93
CA SER A 48 -5.19 -8.15 -0.11
C SER A 48 -5.06 -7.86 1.39
N LYS A 49 -3.88 -7.46 1.85
CA LYS A 49 -3.58 -7.24 3.28
C LYS A 49 -4.11 -5.91 3.81
N THR A 50 -3.71 -4.79 3.17
CA THR A 50 -3.99 -3.45 3.69
C THR A 50 -5.22 -2.85 3.00
N ALA A 51 -5.23 -2.84 1.66
CA ALA A 51 -6.26 -2.12 0.92
C ALA A 51 -7.67 -2.75 1.06
N LYS A 52 -7.76 -4.07 1.27
CA LYS A 52 -9.05 -4.76 1.41
C LYS A 52 -9.86 -4.27 2.61
N LEU A 53 -9.21 -3.90 3.71
CA LEU A 53 -9.92 -3.35 4.86
C LEU A 53 -10.44 -1.93 4.59
N PHE A 54 -9.66 -1.10 3.88
CA PHE A 54 -10.11 0.21 3.44
C PHE A 54 -11.29 0.10 2.46
N GLU A 55 -11.22 -0.82 1.50
CA GLU A 55 -12.30 -1.15 0.57
C GLU A 55 -13.58 -1.50 1.33
N ALA A 56 -13.51 -2.49 2.22
CA ALA A 56 -14.64 -2.94 3.01
C ALA A 56 -15.21 -1.79 3.85
N SER A 57 -14.36 -1.02 4.53
CA SER A 57 -14.78 0.09 5.39
C SER A 57 -15.56 1.16 4.62
N ALA A 58 -15.03 1.60 3.47
CA ALA A 58 -15.70 2.59 2.63
C ALA A 58 -17.01 2.04 2.02
N ARG A 59 -16.99 0.78 1.56
CA ARG A 59 -18.14 0.11 0.95
C ARG A 59 -19.29 -0.10 1.93
N LEU A 60 -18.99 -0.51 3.17
CA LEU A 60 -20.00 -0.78 4.19
C LEU A 60 -20.82 0.45 4.56
N GLY A 61 -20.22 1.65 4.54
CA GLY A 61 -20.94 2.90 4.73
C GLY A 61 -22.06 3.10 3.71
N ALA A 62 -21.77 2.85 2.43
CA ALA A 62 -22.77 2.95 1.35
C ALA A 62 -23.88 1.88 1.49
N ILE A 63 -23.53 0.67 1.93
CA ILE A 63 -24.49 -0.42 2.13
C ILE A 63 -25.45 -0.12 3.28
N LEU A 64 -24.93 0.35 4.41
CA LEU A 64 -25.75 0.71 5.58
C LEU A 64 -26.67 1.90 5.27
N ALA A 65 -26.22 2.84 4.42
CA ALA A 65 -27.02 3.95 3.93
C ALA A 65 -27.98 3.56 2.79
N GLN A 66 -28.04 2.28 2.40
CA GLN A 66 -28.87 1.76 1.30
C GLN A 66 -28.68 2.52 -0.02
N CYS A 67 -27.44 2.94 -0.30
CA CYS A 67 -27.11 3.68 -1.51
C CYS A 67 -27.26 2.80 -2.77
N PRO A 68 -27.44 3.42 -3.96
CA PRO A 68 -27.40 2.72 -5.23
C PRO A 68 -26.06 1.99 -5.42
N ARG A 69 -26.09 0.88 -6.17
CA ARG A 69 -24.90 0.05 -6.46
C ARG A 69 -23.72 0.83 -7.02
N ALA A 70 -23.96 1.83 -7.87
CA ALA A 70 -22.91 2.68 -8.42
C ALA A 70 -22.14 3.46 -7.32
N ILE A 71 -22.84 3.96 -6.30
CA ILE A 71 -22.23 4.66 -5.16
C ILE A 71 -21.44 3.68 -4.29
N GLU A 72 -21.98 2.48 -4.08
CA GLU A 72 -21.27 1.43 -3.36
C GLU A 72 -19.95 1.04 -4.07
N GLU A 73 -19.97 0.86 -5.39
CA GLU A 73 -18.78 0.52 -6.19
C GLU A 73 -17.77 1.67 -6.20
N ALA A 74 -18.22 2.92 -6.25
CA ALA A 74 -17.36 4.10 -6.11
C ALA A 74 -16.70 4.14 -4.72
N CYS A 75 -17.44 3.90 -3.64
CA CYS A 75 -16.87 3.81 -2.29
C CYS A 75 -15.85 2.67 -2.15
N ALA A 76 -16.14 1.49 -2.70
CA ALA A 76 -15.23 0.36 -2.68
C ALA A 76 -13.92 0.70 -3.42
N THR A 77 -14.03 1.26 -4.63
CA THR A 77 -12.88 1.68 -5.45
C THR A 77 -12.07 2.76 -4.76
N TYR A 78 -12.73 3.75 -4.14
CA TYR A 78 -12.08 4.78 -3.34
C TYR A 78 -11.25 4.16 -2.21
N GLY A 79 -11.87 3.31 -1.39
CA GLY A 79 -11.20 2.69 -0.25
C GLY A 79 -10.01 1.83 -0.68
N GLN A 80 -10.19 0.98 -1.68
CA GLN A 80 -9.12 0.10 -2.17
C GLN A 80 -7.96 0.89 -2.80
N ALA A 81 -8.23 1.94 -3.56
CA ALA A 81 -7.19 2.80 -4.12
C ALA A 81 -6.45 3.60 -3.05
N LEU A 82 -7.17 4.18 -2.09
CA LEU A 82 -6.58 4.94 -0.98
C LEU A 82 -5.70 4.03 -0.11
N GLY A 83 -6.18 2.84 0.25
CA GLY A 83 -5.42 1.88 1.04
C GLY A 83 -4.18 1.36 0.32
N THR A 84 -4.24 1.21 -1.01
CA THR A 84 -3.07 0.86 -1.82
C THR A 84 -2.04 1.99 -1.82
N ALA A 85 -2.47 3.23 -2.08
CA ALA A 85 -1.59 4.41 -2.02
C ALA A 85 -0.97 4.58 -0.63
N PHE A 86 -1.74 4.31 0.43
CA PHE A 86 -1.27 4.42 1.81
C PHE A 86 -0.11 3.47 2.10
N GLN A 87 -0.24 2.19 1.69
CA GLN A 87 0.82 1.22 1.90
C GLN A 87 2.07 1.55 1.06
N ILE A 88 1.91 1.95 -0.21
CA ILE A 88 3.05 2.33 -1.05
C ILE A 88 3.83 3.51 -0.42
N ILE A 89 3.13 4.47 0.19
CA ILE A 89 3.78 5.59 0.88
C ILE A 89 4.45 5.15 2.17
N ASP A 90 3.84 4.27 2.96
CA ASP A 90 4.45 3.71 4.16
C ASP A 90 5.77 3.01 3.82
N ASP A 91 5.76 2.16 2.79
CA ASP A 91 6.95 1.47 2.27
C ASP A 91 7.98 2.46 1.69
N LEU A 92 7.54 3.56 1.05
CA LEU A 92 8.45 4.60 0.55
C LEU A 92 9.17 5.32 1.71
N LEU A 93 8.43 5.65 2.77
CA LEU A 93 8.98 6.36 3.93
C LEU A 93 10.04 5.51 4.65
N ASP A 94 9.98 4.18 4.56
CA ASP A 94 11.02 3.28 5.08
C ASP A 94 12.41 3.48 4.44
N TYR A 95 12.49 4.18 3.28
CA TYR A 95 13.73 4.46 2.54
C TYR A 95 13.98 5.96 2.23
N ASP A 96 12.96 6.81 2.34
CA ASP A 96 13.03 8.26 2.07
C ASP A 96 13.50 9.10 3.27
N GLY A 97 13.66 8.48 4.44
CA GLY A 97 13.96 9.17 5.70
C GLY A 97 15.31 9.88 5.77
N ASP A 98 15.29 11.08 6.35
CA ASP A 98 16.41 11.70 7.06
C ASP A 98 16.36 11.18 8.50
N ILE A 99 17.43 10.54 8.97
CA ILE A 99 17.48 9.75 10.23
C ILE A 99 16.97 10.56 11.45
N ALA A 100 17.04 11.88 11.37
CA ALA A 100 16.63 12.80 12.42
C ALA A 100 15.10 12.99 12.57
N GLU A 101 14.29 12.84 11.51
CA GLU A 101 12.84 13.13 11.57
C GLU A 101 11.98 11.90 11.85
N MET A 102 12.40 10.69 11.46
CA MET A 102 11.47 9.55 11.44
C MET A 102 11.35 8.77 12.74
N GLY A 103 12.29 8.83 13.69
CA GLY A 103 12.21 8.09 14.96
C GLY A 103 12.00 6.55 14.83
N LYS A 104 12.00 6.03 13.61
CA LYS A 104 11.89 4.63 13.19
C LYS A 104 13.23 4.18 12.65
N ASN A 105 13.52 2.89 12.78
CA ASN A 105 14.74 2.33 12.22
C ASN A 105 14.53 2.18 10.71
N LEU A 106 15.19 3.04 9.92
CA LEU A 106 15.24 2.93 8.46
C LEU A 106 15.48 1.48 8.02
N GLY A 107 14.77 1.00 7.00
CA GLY A 107 14.92 -0.35 6.48
C GLY A 107 14.38 -1.46 7.39
N ASP A 108 13.34 -1.19 8.20
CA ASP A 108 12.67 -2.22 8.98
C ASP A 108 12.06 -3.29 8.06
N ASP A 109 11.52 -2.90 6.90
CA ASP A 109 10.97 -3.84 5.93
C ASP A 109 12.06 -4.76 5.36
N LEU A 110 13.23 -4.21 5.07
CA LEU A 110 14.38 -5.00 4.60
C LEU A 110 14.89 -5.95 5.70
N ARG A 111 14.94 -5.51 6.96
CA ARG A 111 15.36 -6.37 8.08
C ARG A 111 14.42 -7.54 8.29
N GLU A 112 13.13 -7.32 8.04
CA GLU A 112 12.17 -8.41 8.06
C GLU A 112 12.37 -9.33 6.85
N GLY A 113 12.88 -8.82 5.71
CA GLY A 113 13.10 -9.56 4.48
C GLY A 113 12.03 -9.30 3.42
N LYS A 114 11.31 -8.17 3.52
CA LYS A 114 10.24 -7.82 2.58
C LYS A 114 10.80 -7.15 1.33
N SER A 115 10.43 -7.69 0.17
CA SER A 115 10.65 -7.05 -1.12
C SER A 115 9.56 -5.99 -1.39
N THR A 116 9.77 -4.76 -0.91
CA THR A 116 8.84 -3.64 -1.13
C THR A 116 9.10 -2.91 -2.45
N LEU A 117 8.16 -2.05 -2.87
CA LEU A 117 8.23 -1.39 -4.18
C LEU A 117 9.52 -0.57 -4.42
N PRO A 118 10.09 0.17 -3.44
CA PRO A 118 11.40 0.81 -3.62
C PRO A 118 12.51 -0.17 -4.00
N LEU A 119 12.58 -1.34 -3.35
CA LEU A 119 13.59 -2.36 -3.65
C LEU A 119 13.34 -3.01 -5.01
N ILE A 120 12.09 -3.35 -5.33
CA ILE A 120 11.69 -3.91 -6.62
C ILE A 120 12.05 -2.96 -7.77
N ALA A 121 11.74 -1.66 -7.62
CA ALA A 121 12.08 -0.66 -8.63
C ALA A 121 13.60 -0.46 -8.76
N ALA A 122 14.36 -0.57 -7.66
CA ALA A 122 15.81 -0.51 -7.70
C ALA A 122 16.43 -1.74 -8.39
N LEU A 123 15.91 -2.95 -8.12
CA LEU A 123 16.31 -4.19 -8.81
C LEU A 123 16.08 -4.12 -10.32
N GLN A 124 15.02 -3.47 -10.77
CA GLN A 124 14.72 -3.31 -12.20
C GLN A 124 15.61 -2.30 -12.92
N ARG A 125 16.22 -1.36 -12.19
CA ARG A 125 16.92 -0.18 -12.75
C ARG A 125 18.41 -0.11 -12.41
N GLY A 126 18.85 -0.88 -11.44
CA GLY A 126 20.23 -0.90 -10.98
C GLY A 126 21.19 -1.54 -11.98
N THR A 127 22.48 -1.27 -11.81
CA THR A 127 23.53 -2.05 -12.49
C THR A 127 23.60 -3.47 -11.95
N PRO A 128 24.21 -4.43 -12.66
CA PRO A 128 24.35 -5.80 -12.16
C PRO A 128 24.97 -5.90 -10.76
N GLU A 129 25.92 -5.02 -10.43
CA GLU A 129 26.56 -4.95 -9.12
C GLU A 129 25.60 -4.45 -8.04
N GLN A 130 24.80 -3.42 -8.35
CA GLN A 130 23.78 -2.88 -7.45
C GLN A 130 22.66 -3.89 -7.20
N VAL A 131 22.23 -4.60 -8.25
CA VAL A 131 21.23 -5.66 -8.17
C VAL A 131 21.72 -6.78 -7.26
N ALA A 132 22.97 -7.22 -7.41
CA ALA A 132 23.56 -8.26 -6.55
C ALA A 132 23.55 -7.86 -5.06
N VAL A 133 23.86 -6.59 -4.75
CA VAL A 133 23.82 -6.07 -3.37
C VAL A 133 22.39 -6.09 -2.81
N ILE A 134 21.39 -5.67 -3.58
CA ILE A 134 19.99 -5.67 -3.11
C ILE A 134 19.47 -7.11 -2.96
N GLN A 135 19.78 -8.00 -3.90
CA GLN A 135 19.36 -9.41 -3.84
C GLN A 135 19.90 -10.10 -2.59
N ASP A 136 21.19 -9.98 -2.32
CA ASP A 136 21.82 -10.56 -1.13
C ASP A 136 21.19 -10.00 0.16
N ALA A 137 20.92 -8.69 0.20
CA ALA A 137 20.28 -8.08 1.36
C ALA A 137 18.86 -8.60 1.62
N ILE A 138 18.05 -8.78 0.58
CA ILE A 138 16.70 -9.34 0.68
C ILE A 138 16.77 -10.81 1.14
N GLU A 139 17.57 -11.62 0.46
CA GLU A 139 17.66 -13.07 0.71
C GLU A 139 18.20 -13.40 2.11
N GLN A 140 19.13 -12.59 2.61
CA GLN A 140 19.70 -12.76 3.95
C GLN A 140 18.90 -12.03 5.04
N GLY A 141 17.99 -11.12 4.68
CA GLY A 141 17.32 -10.21 5.63
C GLY A 141 18.32 -9.34 6.42
N CYS A 142 19.47 -9.02 5.80
CA CYS A 142 20.59 -8.37 6.48
C CYS A 142 20.61 -6.86 6.20
N THR A 143 20.86 -6.08 7.26
CA THR A 143 20.95 -4.60 7.19
C THR A 143 22.36 -4.07 7.38
N ASP A 144 23.38 -4.92 7.36
CA ASP A 144 24.79 -4.54 7.54
C ASP A 144 25.26 -3.48 6.53
N ASN A 145 24.65 -3.47 5.33
CA ASN A 145 24.92 -2.51 4.25
C ASN A 145 23.73 -1.58 3.97
N LEU A 146 22.87 -1.31 4.96
CA LEU A 146 21.67 -0.50 4.78
C LEU A 146 21.95 0.86 4.12
N ASP A 147 23.02 1.55 4.53
CA ASP A 147 23.40 2.83 3.92
C ASP A 147 23.68 2.69 2.42
N ALA A 148 24.40 1.64 2.01
CA ALA A 148 24.67 1.39 0.60
C ALA A 148 23.39 1.06 -0.18
N ILE A 149 22.48 0.28 0.41
CA ILE A 149 21.19 -0.07 -0.21
C ILE A 149 20.34 1.18 -0.40
N VAL A 150 20.24 2.03 0.61
CA VAL A 150 19.51 3.31 0.54
C VAL A 150 20.11 4.21 -0.55
N GLN A 151 21.44 4.27 -0.68
CA GLN A 151 22.08 5.01 -1.77
C GLN A 151 21.77 4.40 -3.14
N ILE A 152 21.69 3.07 -3.27
CA ILE A 152 21.28 2.40 -4.52
C ILE A 152 19.83 2.76 -4.86
N VAL A 153 18.91 2.63 -3.90
CA VAL A 153 17.48 2.97 -4.08
C VAL A 153 17.31 4.45 -4.50
N ARG A 154 18.10 5.36 -3.92
CA ARG A 154 18.11 6.78 -4.31
C ARG A 154 18.68 7.00 -5.71
N SER A 155 19.86 6.44 -6.00
CA SER A 155 20.57 6.67 -7.27
C SER A 155 19.88 6.06 -8.49
N THR A 156 19.10 4.99 -8.30
CA THR A 156 18.30 4.33 -9.36
C THR A 156 16.99 5.06 -9.68
N GLY A 157 16.64 6.11 -8.91
CA GLY A 157 15.35 6.79 -9.04
C GLY A 157 14.16 5.92 -8.60
N ALA A 158 14.41 4.88 -7.80
CA ALA A 158 13.36 3.98 -7.32
C ALA A 158 12.35 4.72 -6.44
N LEU A 159 12.82 5.56 -5.51
CA LEU A 159 11.94 6.39 -4.66
C LEU A 159 10.96 7.25 -5.46
N GLN A 160 11.45 7.85 -6.55
CA GLN A 160 10.61 8.68 -7.41
C GLN A 160 9.52 7.86 -8.10
N ALA A 161 9.84 6.65 -8.58
CA ALA A 161 8.83 5.79 -9.19
C ALA A 161 7.84 5.22 -8.19
N THR A 162 8.29 4.88 -6.97
CA THR A 162 7.39 4.50 -5.89
C THR A 162 6.42 5.65 -5.56
N ARG A 163 6.91 6.90 -5.53
CA ARG A 163 6.06 8.10 -5.34
C ARG A 163 5.05 8.27 -6.48
N GLU A 164 5.47 8.02 -7.72
CA GLU A 164 4.58 8.07 -8.89
C GLU A 164 3.50 6.99 -8.86
N ALA A 165 3.84 5.76 -8.42
CA ALA A 165 2.89 4.68 -8.23
C ALA A 165 1.85 5.03 -7.15
N ALA A 166 2.29 5.57 -6.01
CA ALA A 166 1.39 6.07 -4.97
C ALA A 166 0.48 7.20 -5.50
N LEU A 167 1.04 8.13 -6.29
CA LEU A 167 0.28 9.20 -6.92
C LEU A 167 -0.79 8.68 -7.88
N ALA A 168 -0.49 7.65 -8.67
CA ALA A 168 -1.44 7.03 -9.57
C ALA A 168 -2.62 6.41 -8.79
N GLU A 169 -2.34 5.73 -7.67
CA GLU A 169 -3.38 5.14 -6.82
C GLU A 169 -4.20 6.22 -6.08
N ALA A 170 -3.57 7.27 -5.57
CA ALA A 170 -4.29 8.39 -4.95
C ALA A 170 -5.20 9.11 -5.96
N LYS A 171 -4.75 9.32 -7.20
CA LYS A 171 -5.59 9.85 -8.28
C LYS A 171 -6.77 8.93 -8.58
N ARG A 172 -6.55 7.61 -8.60
CA ARG A 172 -7.63 6.64 -8.78
C ARG A 172 -8.66 6.72 -7.64
N ALA A 173 -8.21 6.93 -6.40
CA ALA A 173 -9.10 7.19 -5.27
C ALA A 173 -9.90 8.49 -5.48
N MET A 174 -9.24 9.59 -5.89
CA MET A 174 -9.92 10.86 -6.15
C MET A 174 -11.00 10.73 -7.23
N SER A 175 -10.68 10.10 -8.37
CA SER A 175 -11.65 9.89 -9.45
C SER A 175 -12.84 9.01 -9.03
N ALA A 176 -12.66 8.11 -8.07
CA ALA A 176 -13.78 7.35 -7.48
C ALA A 176 -14.62 8.22 -6.54
N ALA A 177 -14.00 9.07 -5.70
CA ALA A 177 -14.70 10.01 -4.83
C ALA A 177 -15.49 11.09 -5.60
N GLU A 178 -15.01 11.51 -6.77
CA GLU A 178 -15.72 12.46 -7.67
C GLU A 178 -17.07 11.92 -8.19
N GLN A 179 -17.28 10.61 -8.16
CA GLN A 179 -18.56 9.99 -8.54
C GLN A 179 -19.62 10.05 -7.42
N LEU A 180 -19.22 10.45 -6.21
CA LEU A 180 -20.12 10.59 -5.07
C LEU A 180 -20.86 11.94 -5.12
N PRO A 181 -22.05 12.05 -4.49
CA PRO A 181 -22.75 13.32 -4.39
C PRO A 181 -21.87 14.41 -3.75
N ILE A 182 -21.89 15.61 -4.32
CA ILE A 182 -21.10 16.75 -3.83
C ILE A 182 -21.65 17.19 -2.47
N ASN A 183 -20.86 17.03 -1.42
CA ASN A 183 -21.17 17.45 -0.07
C ASN A 183 -19.87 17.58 0.76
N PRO A 184 -19.92 18.07 2.01
CA PRO A 184 -18.72 18.22 2.84
C PRO A 184 -17.94 16.92 3.09
N TYR A 185 -18.61 15.76 3.07
CA TYR A 185 -17.98 14.46 3.30
C TYR A 185 -17.21 13.98 2.07
N SER A 186 -17.79 14.05 0.86
CA SER A 186 -17.07 13.72 -0.39
C SER A 186 -15.91 14.68 -0.65
N ALA A 187 -16.06 15.97 -0.30
CA ALA A 187 -14.94 16.92 -0.30
C ALA A 187 -13.82 16.52 0.68
N SER A 188 -14.17 15.97 1.85
CA SER A 188 -13.21 15.48 2.83
C SER A 188 -12.48 14.22 2.35
N LEU A 189 -13.15 13.32 1.62
CA LEU A 189 -12.52 12.16 0.99
C LEU A 189 -11.48 12.59 -0.06
N LEU A 190 -11.82 13.56 -0.91
CA LEU A 190 -10.87 14.13 -1.88
C LEU A 190 -9.66 14.75 -1.18
N LYS A 191 -9.90 15.51 -0.10
CA LYS A 191 -8.83 16.10 0.70
C LYS A 191 -7.95 15.04 1.34
N LEU A 192 -8.53 13.97 1.88
CA LEU A 192 -7.77 12.87 2.48
C LEU A 192 -6.84 12.20 1.45
N SER A 193 -7.35 11.91 0.25
CA SER A 193 -6.53 11.37 -0.84
C SER A 193 -5.40 12.30 -1.26
N ALA A 194 -5.66 13.61 -1.32
CA ALA A 194 -4.64 14.60 -1.67
C ALA A 194 -3.57 14.74 -0.58
N GLN A 195 -3.98 14.79 0.70
CA GLN A 195 -3.08 14.92 1.84
C GLN A 195 -2.15 13.71 2.00
N LEU A 196 -2.62 12.52 1.61
CA LEU A 196 -1.79 11.32 1.63
C LEU A 196 -0.49 11.52 0.84
N LEU A 197 -0.53 12.26 -0.26
CA LEU A 197 0.64 12.54 -1.11
C LEU A 197 1.62 13.55 -0.52
N GLU A 198 1.16 14.36 0.43
CA GLU A 198 1.99 15.34 1.15
C GLU A 198 2.62 14.74 2.42
N ARG A 199 2.32 13.48 2.73
CA ARG A 199 2.79 12.81 3.94
C ARG A 199 4.30 12.66 3.94
N ARG A 200 4.94 13.17 5.00
CA ARG A 200 6.39 13.09 5.25
C ARG A 200 6.76 12.23 6.46
N ALA A 201 5.78 11.78 7.25
CA ALA A 201 5.89 10.86 8.39
C ALA A 201 4.51 10.24 8.71
#